data_AF-A0A1M6CF36-F1
#
_entry.id   AF-A0A1M6CF36-F1
#
_cell.length_a   1.000
_cell.length_b   1.000
_cell.length_c   1.000
_cell.angle_alpha   90.00
_cell.angle_beta   90.00
_cell.angle_gamma   90.00
#
_symmetry.space_group_name_H-M   'P 1'
#
loop_
_entity.id
_entity.type
_entity.pdbx_description
1 polymer ?
#
loop_
_entity_poly.entity_id
_entity_poly.type
_entity_poly.pdbx_seq_one_letter_code
_entity_poly.pdbx_strand_id
1 'polypeptide(L)'
;MTEPSKFPRYMGRILTSGGSPQGTCFQIDPGGYLVTAWHVVQGTVQAEGVPLETTEVTVDSLGDRDVKPVRAWLLARDIPADLALLKTNTPLPDSARLLRASESAEQGEEVTLVGHAVIEERGDVPPPRSVEALGRWQGETDRGNGLRMARIFSRDVVPGMSGAPVRRLRDDTVLGVLSSRHHSGDQSMVNSVWVSRTEDLLRLCKGHVPVREGRWLGVASAGAAGTAAGYALAEYAHRGDGVSPEPSGALAGAASAAPVPEASGLADAVTEEVVAQASEGVVRKAVKTIVDLFW
;
A
#
# COMPACT_ATOMS: atom_id res chain seq x y z
N MET A 1 -0.51 36.31 -6.79
CA MET A 1 0.02 35.15 -7.52
C MET A 1 0.57 34.21 -6.45
N THR A 2 -0.05 33.08 -6.24
CA THR A 2 0.41 32.06 -5.29
C THR A 2 1.68 31.44 -5.86
N GLU A 3 2.76 31.44 -5.08
CA GLU A 3 3.98 30.69 -5.44
C GLU A 3 3.59 29.26 -5.87
N PRO A 4 4.12 28.73 -6.98
CA PRO A 4 3.82 27.36 -7.39
C PRO A 4 4.20 26.42 -6.25
N SER A 5 3.27 25.53 -5.87
CA SER A 5 3.53 24.50 -4.85
C SER A 5 4.81 23.75 -5.20
N LYS A 6 5.77 23.70 -4.26
CA LYS A 6 6.99 22.89 -4.39
C LYS A 6 6.71 21.39 -4.51
N PHE A 7 5.48 20.97 -4.20
CA PHE A 7 5.06 19.58 -4.16
C PHE A 7 4.00 19.30 -5.23
N PRO A 8 3.95 18.07 -5.77
CA PRO A 8 2.89 17.69 -6.68
C PRO A 8 1.51 17.91 -6.05
N ARG A 9 0.63 18.60 -6.77
CA ARG A 9 -0.69 18.99 -6.25
C ARG A 9 -1.70 17.84 -6.21
N TYR A 10 -1.26 16.65 -6.58
CA TYR A 10 -1.99 15.40 -6.39
C TYR A 10 -1.72 14.75 -5.03
N MET A 11 -0.89 15.34 -4.17
CA MET A 11 -0.56 14.80 -2.85
C MET A 11 -1.47 15.35 -1.76
N GLY A 12 -1.85 14.46 -0.84
CA GLY A 12 -2.67 14.78 0.32
C GLY A 12 -2.19 14.09 1.59
N ARG A 13 -2.85 14.40 2.71
CA ARG A 13 -2.65 13.73 3.99
C ARG A 13 -3.95 13.12 4.46
N ILE A 14 -3.88 11.92 5.00
CA ILE A 14 -5.01 11.32 5.71
C ILE A 14 -5.03 11.90 7.12
N LEU A 15 -6.19 12.37 7.57
CA LEU A 15 -6.39 12.93 8.90
C LEU A 15 -7.22 11.98 9.77
N THR A 16 -7.02 12.02 11.08
CA THR A 16 -7.93 11.44 12.07
C THR A 16 -9.24 12.22 12.09
N SER A 17 -10.26 11.68 12.79
CA SER A 17 -11.50 12.42 13.10
C SER A 17 -11.24 13.71 13.89
N GLY A 18 -10.15 13.77 14.66
CA GLY A 18 -9.69 14.98 15.36
C GLY A 18 -8.88 15.95 14.51
N GLY A 19 -8.68 15.66 13.22
CA GLY A 19 -7.94 16.52 12.28
C GLY A 19 -6.42 16.37 12.30
N SER A 20 -5.88 15.45 13.11
CA SER A 20 -4.43 15.18 13.15
C SER A 20 -4.00 14.33 11.96
N PRO A 21 -2.90 14.65 11.26
CA PRO A 21 -2.43 13.83 10.14
C PRO A 21 -1.91 12.47 10.62
N GLN A 22 -2.27 11.41 9.89
CA GLN A 22 -1.90 10.01 10.15
C GLN A 22 -0.87 9.49 9.14
N GLY A 23 -0.94 9.99 7.91
CA GLY A 23 -0.09 9.53 6.82
C GLY A 23 -0.31 10.33 5.55
N THR A 24 0.28 9.86 4.47
CA THR A 24 0.25 10.50 3.14
C THR A 24 -0.68 9.73 2.22
N CYS A 25 -1.34 10.43 1.29
CA CYS A 25 -2.04 9.80 0.18
C CYS A 25 -1.76 10.57 -1.12
N PHE A 26 -2.12 10.00 -2.26
CA PHE A 26 -2.01 10.68 -3.54
C PHE A 26 -3.13 10.30 -4.51
N GLN A 27 -3.51 11.23 -5.37
CA GLN A 27 -4.53 11.04 -6.38
C GLN A 27 -3.94 10.36 -7.62
N ILE A 28 -4.54 9.26 -8.06
CA ILE A 28 -4.17 8.54 -9.29
C ILE A 28 -5.10 8.85 -10.46
N ASP A 29 -6.26 9.43 -10.18
CA ASP A 29 -7.31 9.66 -11.18
C ASP A 29 -8.11 10.95 -10.90
N PRO A 30 -8.40 11.79 -11.91
CA PRO A 30 -9.13 13.05 -11.74
C PRO A 30 -10.58 12.85 -11.30
N GLY A 31 -11.10 11.63 -11.39
CA GLY A 31 -12.37 11.25 -10.78
C GLY A 31 -12.34 11.24 -9.24
N GLY A 32 -11.20 11.54 -8.61
CA GLY A 32 -11.06 11.59 -7.15
C GLY A 32 -10.65 10.26 -6.53
N TYR A 33 -9.88 9.43 -7.24
CA TYR A 33 -9.37 8.17 -6.68
C TYR A 33 -8.01 8.40 -6.04
N LEU A 34 -7.91 8.09 -4.75
CA LEU A 34 -6.72 8.30 -3.94
C LEU A 34 -6.14 6.96 -3.47
N VAL A 35 -4.84 6.91 -3.30
CA VAL A 35 -4.10 5.74 -2.81
C VAL A 35 -3.33 6.12 -1.55
N THR A 36 -3.31 5.21 -0.59
CA THR A 36 -2.52 5.30 0.64
C THR A 36 -2.09 3.90 1.08
N ALA A 37 -1.22 3.82 2.09
CA ALA A 37 -0.94 2.57 2.77
C ALA A 37 -2.14 2.13 3.63
N TRP A 38 -2.41 0.83 3.74
CA TRP A 38 -3.56 0.30 4.50
C TRP A 38 -3.46 0.65 5.99
N HIS A 39 -2.29 0.48 6.60
CA HIS A 39 -2.10 0.76 8.03
C HIS A 39 -2.39 2.24 8.41
N VAL A 40 -2.28 3.17 7.46
CA VAL A 40 -2.60 4.61 7.68
C VAL A 40 -4.09 4.82 7.98
N VAL A 41 -4.97 4.03 7.35
CA VAL A 41 -6.44 4.15 7.52
C VAL A 41 -7.01 3.07 8.44
N GLN A 42 -6.26 2.01 8.72
CA GLN A 42 -6.70 0.86 9.50
C GLN A 42 -7.21 1.24 10.88
N GLY A 43 -6.51 2.14 11.59
CA GLY A 43 -6.91 2.58 12.93
C GLY A 43 -8.29 3.24 12.94
N THR A 44 -8.60 4.03 11.90
CA THR A 44 -9.93 4.64 11.72
C THR A 44 -10.99 3.58 11.40
N VAL A 45 -10.68 2.61 10.53
CA VAL A 45 -11.62 1.54 10.15
C VAL A 45 -11.96 0.62 11.33
N GLN A 46 -10.97 0.20 12.10
CA GLN A 46 -11.15 -0.76 13.20
C GLN A 46 -11.93 -0.17 14.38
N ALA A 47 -11.81 1.13 14.62
CA ALA A 47 -12.55 1.80 15.69
C ALA A 47 -14.07 1.83 15.44
N GLU A 48 -14.50 1.72 14.19
CA GLU A 48 -15.89 1.99 13.84
C GLU A 48 -16.76 0.73 13.68
N GLY A 49 -16.20 -0.47 13.44
CA GLY A 49 -17.01 -1.68 13.20
C GLY A 49 -17.95 -1.55 11.98
N VAL A 50 -17.69 -0.55 11.15
CA VAL A 50 -18.51 -0.09 10.02
C VAL A 50 -18.10 -0.86 8.75
N PRO A 51 -19.05 -1.25 7.88
CA PRO A 51 -18.73 -1.82 6.57
C PRO A 51 -17.76 -0.93 5.79
N LEU A 52 -16.81 -1.53 5.06
CA LEU A 52 -15.72 -0.83 4.37
C LEU A 52 -16.23 0.31 3.47
N GLU A 53 -17.33 0.06 2.76
CA GLU A 53 -17.99 0.98 1.83
C GLU A 53 -18.55 2.26 2.48
N THR A 54 -18.67 2.25 3.81
CA THR A 54 -19.13 3.38 4.62
C THR A 54 -18.02 3.99 5.47
N THR A 55 -16.82 3.40 5.48
CA THR A 55 -15.70 3.97 6.23
C THR A 55 -15.22 5.25 5.58
N GLU A 56 -15.37 6.35 6.31
CA GLU A 56 -15.00 7.70 5.90
C GLU A 56 -13.67 8.11 6.52
N VAL A 57 -12.82 8.76 5.73
CA VAL A 57 -11.62 9.44 6.18
C VAL A 57 -11.60 10.88 5.69
N THR A 58 -10.89 11.74 6.41
CA THR A 58 -10.67 13.12 5.98
C THR A 58 -9.32 13.25 5.29
N VAL A 59 -9.28 13.98 4.18
CA VAL A 59 -8.09 14.22 3.38
C VAL A 59 -7.88 15.72 3.22
N ASP A 60 -6.68 16.23 3.47
CA ASP A 60 -6.31 17.59 3.07
C ASP A 60 -5.14 17.62 2.10
N SER A 61 -4.93 18.75 1.44
CA SER A 61 -3.81 18.91 0.51
C SER A 61 -2.49 18.96 1.27
N LEU A 62 -1.47 18.25 0.76
CA LEU A 62 -0.14 18.28 1.36
C LEU A 62 0.51 19.66 1.15
N GLY A 63 0.42 20.19 -0.07
CA GLY A 63 1.07 21.44 -0.50
C GLY A 63 0.20 22.70 -0.41
N ASP A 64 -1.11 22.59 -0.64
CA ASP A 64 -2.02 23.75 -0.72
C ASP A 64 -2.80 23.91 0.60
N ARG A 65 -2.27 24.70 1.55
CA ARG A 65 -2.87 24.88 2.89
C ARG A 65 -4.27 25.50 2.90
N ASP A 66 -4.59 26.25 1.85
CA ASP A 66 -5.87 26.94 1.73
C ASP A 66 -6.99 26.02 1.20
N VAL A 67 -6.63 24.83 0.72
CA VAL A 67 -7.60 23.82 0.29
C VAL A 67 -8.22 23.19 1.53
N LYS A 68 -9.53 23.37 1.68
CA LYS A 68 -10.29 22.76 2.77
C LYS A 68 -10.16 21.23 2.73
N PRO A 69 -10.07 20.57 3.90
CA PRO A 69 -10.14 19.13 3.95
C PRO A 69 -11.44 18.61 3.32
N VAL A 70 -11.34 17.47 2.64
CA VAL A 70 -12.41 16.79 1.92
C VAL A 70 -12.63 15.41 2.51
N ARG A 71 -13.82 14.86 2.32
CA ARG A 71 -14.17 13.50 2.75
C ARG A 71 -13.83 12.51 1.65
N ALA A 72 -13.30 11.36 2.03
CA ALA A 72 -13.04 10.25 1.15
C ALA A 72 -13.53 8.94 1.79
N TRP A 73 -13.97 7.99 0.96
CA TRP A 73 -14.50 6.70 1.40
C TRP A 73 -13.58 5.58 0.94
N LEU A 74 -13.38 4.59 1.80
CA LEU A 74 -12.62 3.39 1.46
C LEU A 74 -13.40 2.55 0.43
N LEU A 75 -12.79 2.31 -0.72
CA LEU A 75 -13.38 1.47 -1.77
C LEU A 75 -12.86 0.03 -1.72
N ALA A 76 -11.56 -0.12 -1.49
CA ALA A 76 -10.90 -1.42 -1.50
C ALA A 76 -9.62 -1.39 -0.66
N ARG A 77 -9.17 -2.56 -0.21
CA ARG A 77 -7.91 -2.75 0.49
C ARG A 77 -7.20 -4.02 0.04
N ASP A 78 -5.88 -3.98 -0.01
CA ASP A 78 -5.01 -5.14 -0.12
C ASP A 78 -4.16 -5.17 1.16
N ILE A 79 -4.59 -5.98 2.14
CA ILE A 79 -3.95 -6.05 3.45
C ILE A 79 -2.51 -6.59 3.32
N PRO A 80 -2.26 -7.71 2.59
CA PRO A 80 -0.89 -8.17 2.38
C PRO A 80 0.01 -7.10 1.76
N ALA A 81 -0.42 -6.45 0.68
CA ALA A 81 0.37 -5.42 0.02
C ALA A 81 0.36 -4.07 0.76
N ASP A 82 -0.31 -3.94 1.90
CA ASP A 82 -0.46 -2.71 2.67
C ASP A 82 -0.99 -1.53 1.83
N LEU A 83 -2.04 -1.76 1.04
CA LEU A 83 -2.63 -0.74 0.16
C LEU A 83 -4.11 -0.48 0.49
N ALA A 84 -4.51 0.78 0.37
CA ALA A 84 -5.90 1.21 0.42
C ALA A 84 -6.23 2.13 -0.77
N LEU A 85 -7.38 1.88 -1.38
CA LEU A 85 -7.97 2.71 -2.42
C LEU A 85 -9.14 3.49 -1.84
N LEU A 86 -9.13 4.80 -2.00
CA LEU A 86 -10.17 5.70 -1.52
C LEU A 86 -10.83 6.45 -2.69
N LYS A 87 -12.03 6.94 -2.46
CA LYS A 87 -12.76 7.81 -3.38
C LYS A 87 -13.22 9.08 -2.68
N THR A 88 -12.94 10.23 -3.28
CA THR A 88 -13.50 11.53 -2.89
C THR A 88 -14.39 12.09 -3.99
N ASN A 89 -15.39 12.88 -3.61
CA ASN A 89 -16.22 13.65 -4.53
C ASN A 89 -15.64 15.05 -4.82
N THR A 90 -14.57 15.42 -4.11
CA THR A 90 -13.83 16.66 -4.33
C THR A 90 -12.37 16.28 -4.58
N PRO A 91 -12.00 16.06 -5.86
CA PRO A 91 -10.66 15.66 -6.24
C PRO A 91 -9.59 16.65 -5.78
N LEU A 92 -8.38 16.16 -5.56
CA LEU A 92 -7.20 17.02 -5.47
C LEU A 92 -6.95 17.70 -6.84
N PRO A 93 -6.25 18.86 -6.86
CA PRO A 93 -6.07 19.64 -8.09
C PRO A 93 -5.51 18.87 -9.29
N ASP A 94 -4.59 17.93 -9.04
CA ASP A 94 -3.93 17.12 -10.08
C ASP A 94 -4.05 15.62 -9.78
N SER A 95 -3.60 14.76 -10.70
CA SER A 95 -3.35 13.33 -10.43
C SER A 95 -1.92 12.96 -10.82
N ALA A 96 -1.40 11.91 -10.21
CA ALA A 96 -0.22 11.22 -10.70
C ALA A 96 -0.40 10.91 -12.18
N ARG A 97 0.54 11.38 -13.00
CA ARG A 97 0.44 11.32 -14.46
C ARG A 97 0.56 9.90 -14.97
N LEU A 98 1.47 9.13 -14.36
CA LEU A 98 1.87 7.84 -14.86
C LEU A 98 2.22 6.88 -13.74
N LEU A 99 1.69 5.66 -13.84
CA LEU A 99 2.08 4.52 -13.04
C LEU A 99 2.88 3.55 -13.93
N ARG A 100 3.99 3.04 -13.39
CA ARG A 100 4.84 2.07 -14.06
C ARG A 100 5.07 0.86 -13.17
N ALA A 101 5.13 -0.32 -13.79
CA ALA A 101 5.50 -1.56 -13.12
C ALA A 101 6.79 -1.39 -12.31
N SER A 102 6.74 -1.79 -11.04
CA SER A 102 7.86 -1.72 -10.13
C SER A 102 9.03 -2.58 -10.64
N GLU A 103 8.74 -3.72 -11.27
CA GLU A 103 9.77 -4.62 -11.81
C GLU A 103 10.61 -4.02 -12.95
N SER A 104 10.12 -2.95 -13.58
CA SER A 104 10.84 -2.25 -14.66
C SER A 104 11.87 -1.23 -14.17
N ALA A 105 11.92 -0.97 -12.86
CA ALA A 105 12.91 -0.07 -12.28
C ALA A 105 14.25 -0.79 -12.11
N GLU A 106 15.32 -0.18 -12.61
CA GLU A 106 16.65 -0.73 -12.51
C GLU A 106 17.22 -0.55 -11.10
N GLN A 107 18.10 -1.44 -10.66
CA GLN A 107 18.80 -1.26 -9.40
C GLN A 107 19.66 0.02 -9.46
N GLY A 108 19.61 0.82 -8.38
CA GLY A 108 20.31 2.10 -8.29
C GLY A 108 19.52 3.29 -8.85
N GLU A 109 18.38 3.04 -9.48
CA GLU A 109 17.52 4.08 -10.03
C GLU A 109 17.11 5.12 -8.98
N GLU A 110 17.26 6.39 -9.33
CA GLU A 110 16.99 7.50 -8.41
C GLU A 110 15.50 7.76 -8.26
N VAL A 111 15.07 7.81 -7.01
CA VAL A 111 13.67 8.03 -6.63
C VAL A 111 13.53 9.20 -5.66
N THR A 112 12.38 9.86 -5.71
CA THR A 112 11.96 10.91 -4.78
C THR A 112 10.59 10.57 -4.20
N LEU A 113 10.42 10.85 -2.92
CA LEU A 113 9.15 10.73 -2.21
C LEU A 113 8.90 12.05 -1.49
N VAL A 114 7.68 12.57 -1.59
CA VAL A 114 7.25 13.69 -0.76
C VAL A 114 6.05 13.21 0.03
N GLY A 115 6.08 13.44 1.33
CA GLY A 115 5.01 13.00 2.22
C GLY A 115 4.92 13.88 3.46
N HIS A 116 3.84 13.67 4.21
CA HIS A 116 3.72 14.20 5.55
C HIS A 116 4.88 13.70 6.41
N ALA A 117 5.48 14.60 7.18
CA ALA A 117 6.59 14.27 8.06
C ALA A 117 6.21 14.50 9.52
N VAL A 118 6.54 13.53 10.36
CA VAL A 118 6.53 13.67 11.81
C VAL A 118 7.99 13.69 12.25
N ILE A 119 8.48 14.90 12.53
CA ILE A 119 9.83 15.14 13.03
C ILE A 119 9.68 15.94 14.32
N GLU A 120 10.22 15.39 15.40
CA GLU A 120 10.31 16.11 16.66
C GLU A 120 11.47 17.11 16.59
N GLU A 121 11.13 18.39 16.54
CA GLU A 121 12.10 19.47 16.64
C GLU A 121 12.32 19.86 18.10
N ARG A 122 13.54 20.30 18.42
CA ARG A 122 13.85 20.85 19.75
C ARG A 122 13.54 22.34 19.80
N GLY A 123 12.90 22.79 20.87
CA GLY A 123 12.57 24.21 21.10
C GLY A 123 11.27 24.64 20.43
N ASP A 124 11.15 25.94 20.13
CA ASP A 124 9.90 26.57 19.66
C ASP A 124 9.74 26.55 18.13
N VAL A 125 10.52 25.74 17.40
CA VAL A 125 10.42 25.63 15.94
C VAL A 125 9.26 24.70 15.58
N PRO A 126 8.25 25.17 14.83
CA PRO A 126 7.17 24.30 14.40
C PRO A 126 7.71 23.21 13.46
N PRO A 127 7.31 21.95 13.65
CA PRO A 127 7.84 20.84 12.87
C PRO A 127 7.49 20.98 11.38
N PRO A 128 8.32 20.46 10.48
CA PRO A 128 8.03 20.47 9.05
C PRO A 128 6.73 19.69 8.77
N ARG A 129 5.83 20.28 8.00
CA ARG A 129 4.58 19.61 7.57
C ARG A 129 4.85 18.42 6.66
N SER A 130 5.90 18.54 5.84
CA SER A 130 6.27 17.58 4.80
C SER A 130 7.77 17.59 4.59
N VAL A 131 8.31 16.46 4.15
CA VAL A 131 9.72 16.29 3.77
C VAL A 131 9.77 15.65 2.39
N GLU A 132 10.74 16.11 1.59
CA GLU A 132 11.19 15.40 0.40
C GLU A 132 12.33 14.47 0.79
N ALA A 133 12.16 13.18 0.52
CA ALA A 133 13.16 12.15 0.72
C ALA A 133 13.70 11.70 -0.64
N LEU A 134 15.03 11.64 -0.76
CA LEU A 134 15.70 11.05 -1.90
C LEU A 134 16.10 9.60 -1.59
N GLY A 135 16.13 8.77 -2.61
CA GLY A 135 16.49 7.37 -2.46
C GLY A 135 16.98 6.72 -3.73
N ARG A 136 17.37 5.46 -3.59
CA ARG A 136 17.77 4.60 -4.70
C ARG A 136 17.00 3.28 -4.65
N TRP A 137 16.45 2.88 -5.78
CA TRP A 137 15.83 1.57 -5.94
C TRP A 137 16.85 0.45 -5.68
N GLN A 138 16.46 -0.57 -4.92
CA GLN A 138 17.32 -1.69 -4.53
C GLN A 138 16.83 -3.04 -5.08
N GLY A 139 15.80 -3.03 -5.91
CA GLY A 139 15.16 -4.24 -6.44
C GLY A 139 13.99 -4.72 -5.59
N GLU A 140 13.58 -5.96 -5.83
CA GLU A 140 12.46 -6.61 -5.16
C GLU A 140 12.93 -7.50 -3.99
N THR A 141 12.00 -7.84 -3.11
CA THR A 141 12.19 -8.77 -2.00
C THR A 141 10.94 -9.61 -1.85
N ASP A 142 11.14 -10.92 -1.75
CA ASP A 142 10.08 -11.85 -1.40
C ASP A 142 9.97 -11.93 0.12
N ARG A 143 8.78 -11.62 0.66
CA ARG A 143 8.46 -11.95 2.05
C ARG A 143 8.12 -13.42 2.15
N GLY A 144 8.36 -14.02 3.33
CA GLY A 144 8.14 -15.46 3.58
C GLY A 144 6.69 -15.94 3.38
N ASN A 145 5.73 -15.04 3.18
CA ASN A 145 4.34 -15.32 2.83
C ASN A 145 4.06 -15.28 1.31
N GLY A 146 5.10 -15.20 0.46
CA GLY A 146 4.97 -15.11 -0.99
C GLY A 146 4.60 -13.72 -1.51
N LEU A 147 4.48 -12.71 -0.63
CA LEU A 147 4.29 -11.33 -1.05
C LEU A 147 5.61 -10.75 -1.57
N ARG A 148 5.59 -10.26 -2.81
CA ARG A 148 6.71 -9.53 -3.37
C ARG A 148 6.56 -8.03 -3.08
N MET A 149 7.58 -7.44 -2.47
CA MET A 149 7.66 -6.01 -2.22
C MET A 149 8.87 -5.43 -2.92
N ALA A 150 8.79 -4.18 -3.32
CA ALA A 150 9.97 -3.43 -3.72
C ALA A 150 10.72 -2.89 -2.50
N ARG A 151 12.01 -2.60 -2.69
CA ARG A 151 12.87 -2.00 -1.68
C ARG A 151 13.60 -0.80 -2.24
N ILE A 152 13.66 0.27 -1.44
CA ILE A 152 14.54 1.41 -1.69
C ILE A 152 15.48 1.62 -0.52
N PHE A 153 16.60 2.27 -0.78
CA PHE A 153 17.47 2.83 0.24
C PHE A 153 17.19 4.32 0.36
N SER A 154 16.82 4.80 1.55
CA SER A 154 16.66 6.23 1.83
C SER A 154 16.85 6.52 3.33
N ARG A 155 17.64 7.55 3.63
CA ARG A 155 17.90 8.00 5.02
C ARG A 155 16.82 8.96 5.52
N ASP A 156 16.09 9.56 4.60
CA ASP A 156 15.23 10.72 4.85
C ASP A 156 13.75 10.33 4.94
N VAL A 157 13.44 9.03 4.84
CA VAL A 157 12.09 8.52 5.13
C VAL A 157 11.86 8.52 6.64
N VAL A 158 10.89 9.33 7.05
CA VAL A 158 10.49 9.57 8.44
C VAL A 158 9.05 9.15 8.69
N PRO A 159 8.61 9.01 9.96
CA PRO A 159 7.22 8.69 10.27
C PRO A 159 6.22 9.69 9.64
N GLY A 160 5.03 9.20 9.29
CA GLY A 160 4.00 9.95 8.58
C GLY A 160 4.10 9.92 7.04
N MET A 161 5.24 9.51 6.47
CA MET A 161 5.40 9.45 5.02
C MET A 161 4.69 8.24 4.38
N SER A 162 4.28 7.25 5.17
CA SER A 162 3.53 6.08 4.70
C SER A 162 2.37 6.47 3.78
N GLY A 163 2.21 5.74 2.68
CA GLY A 163 1.25 6.04 1.61
C GLY A 163 1.75 7.04 0.56
N ALA A 164 2.93 7.65 0.73
CA ALA A 164 3.52 8.51 -0.29
C ALA A 164 3.87 7.72 -1.57
N PRO A 165 3.67 8.30 -2.77
CA PRO A 165 4.13 7.69 -4.01
C PRO A 165 5.66 7.70 -4.09
N VAL A 166 6.24 6.56 -4.43
CA VAL A 166 7.66 6.44 -4.79
C VAL A 166 7.78 6.80 -6.26
N ARG A 167 8.43 7.92 -6.57
CA ARG A 167 8.47 8.47 -7.94
C ARG A 167 9.87 8.40 -8.48
N ARG A 168 9.99 8.13 -9.78
CA ARG A 168 11.26 8.30 -10.49
C ARG A 168 11.64 9.76 -10.51
N LEU A 169 12.88 10.06 -10.14
CA LEU A 169 13.35 11.44 -10.14
C LEU A 169 13.34 12.06 -11.54
N ARG A 170 13.60 11.25 -12.58
CA ARG A 170 13.79 11.73 -13.96
C ARG A 170 12.52 12.16 -14.69
N ASP A 171 11.39 11.52 -14.39
CA ASP A 171 10.15 11.66 -15.20
C ASP A 171 8.86 11.66 -14.37
N ASP A 172 8.99 11.68 -13.04
CA ASP A 172 7.90 11.72 -12.06
C ASP A 172 6.95 10.52 -12.09
N THR A 173 7.35 9.43 -12.75
CA THR A 173 6.53 8.21 -12.83
C THR A 173 6.47 7.52 -11.48
N VAL A 174 5.27 7.09 -11.06
CA VAL A 174 5.09 6.33 -9.83
C VAL A 174 5.53 4.88 -10.05
N LEU A 175 6.45 4.41 -9.22
CA LEU A 175 6.98 3.04 -9.17
C LEU A 175 6.40 2.21 -8.02
N GLY A 176 5.63 2.82 -7.12
CA GLY A 176 5.01 2.12 -6.00
C GLY A 176 4.55 3.07 -4.92
N VAL A 177 4.15 2.50 -3.79
CA VAL A 177 3.63 3.22 -2.63
C VAL A 177 4.49 2.90 -1.42
N LEU A 178 4.93 3.92 -0.70
CA LEU A 178 5.68 3.76 0.54
C LEU A 178 4.82 3.04 1.58
N SER A 179 5.25 1.86 2.02
CA SER A 179 4.58 1.10 3.08
C SER A 179 5.25 1.38 4.42
N SER A 180 6.46 0.88 4.64
CA SER A 180 7.14 1.03 5.93
C SER A 180 8.64 1.12 5.78
N ARG A 181 9.32 1.59 6.83
CA ARG A 181 10.77 1.49 6.94
C ARG A 181 11.12 0.15 7.58
N HIS A 182 12.20 -0.47 7.13
CA HIS A 182 12.76 -1.63 7.82
C HIS A 182 13.34 -1.18 9.15
N HIS A 183 12.81 -1.75 10.23
CA HIS A 183 13.33 -1.59 11.58
C HIS A 183 13.80 -2.95 12.09
N SER A 184 15.11 -3.15 12.19
CA SER A 184 15.68 -4.28 12.93
C SER A 184 16.62 -3.77 14.01
N GLY A 185 16.55 -4.38 15.19
CA GLY A 185 17.40 -4.03 16.34
C GLY A 185 18.88 -4.35 16.13
N ASP A 186 19.22 -5.16 15.13
CA ASP A 186 20.58 -5.58 14.80
C ASP A 186 21.30 -4.67 13.79
N GLN A 187 20.68 -3.54 13.42
CA GLN A 187 21.18 -2.58 12.42
C GLN A 187 21.41 -3.17 11.01
N SER A 188 20.93 -4.38 10.74
CA SER A 188 20.93 -4.93 9.38
C SER A 188 19.92 -4.17 8.52
N MET A 189 20.25 -3.96 7.24
CA MET A 189 19.36 -3.28 6.29
C MET A 189 18.88 -1.88 6.75
N VAL A 190 19.65 -1.18 7.59
CA VAL A 190 19.35 0.19 8.03
C VAL A 190 19.11 1.10 6.83
N ASN A 191 18.06 1.93 6.93
CA ASN A 191 17.57 2.80 5.85
C ASN A 191 16.97 2.05 4.65
N SER A 192 16.72 0.75 4.76
CA SER A 192 15.86 0.05 3.80
C SER A 192 14.41 0.43 4.06
N VAL A 193 13.69 0.62 2.97
CA VAL A 193 12.30 1.07 2.99
C VAL A 193 11.52 0.18 2.05
N TRP A 194 10.40 -0.34 2.53
CA TRP A 194 9.51 -1.24 1.83
C TRP A 194 8.48 -0.46 1.02
N VAL A 195 8.29 -0.91 -0.21
CA VAL A 195 7.42 -0.27 -1.19
C VAL A 195 6.44 -1.31 -1.72
N SER A 196 5.15 -1.02 -1.56
CA SER A 196 4.08 -1.75 -2.20
C SER A 196 4.13 -1.50 -3.70
N ARG A 197 4.02 -2.56 -4.49
CA ARG A 197 4.31 -2.48 -5.91
C ARG A 197 3.13 -1.92 -6.71
N THR A 198 3.44 -1.30 -7.85
CA THR A 198 2.42 -0.78 -8.75
C THR A 198 1.54 -1.90 -9.31
N GLU A 199 2.07 -3.11 -9.45
CA GLU A 199 1.38 -4.33 -9.87
C GLU A 199 0.26 -4.70 -8.91
N ASP A 200 0.50 -4.56 -7.61
CA ASP A 200 -0.48 -4.84 -6.56
C ASP A 200 -1.50 -3.71 -6.46
N LEU A 201 -1.07 -2.46 -6.65
CA LEU A 201 -1.97 -1.31 -6.79
C LEU A 201 -2.89 -1.42 -8.01
N LEU A 202 -2.37 -1.87 -9.15
CA LEU A 202 -3.15 -2.10 -10.36
C LEU A 202 -4.23 -3.16 -10.14
N ARG A 203 -3.90 -4.24 -9.43
CA ARG A 203 -4.86 -5.27 -9.05
C ARG A 203 -5.94 -4.69 -8.14
N LEU A 204 -5.57 -3.87 -7.16
CA LEU A 204 -6.49 -3.19 -6.26
C LEU A 204 -7.43 -2.21 -7.00
N CYS A 205 -6.94 -1.57 -8.06
CA CYS A 205 -7.73 -0.63 -8.86
C CYS A 205 -8.74 -1.30 -9.80
N LYS A 206 -8.57 -2.59 -10.10
CA LYS A 206 -9.39 -3.32 -11.07
C LYS A 206 -10.87 -3.32 -10.66
N GLY A 207 -11.74 -2.85 -11.55
CA GLY A 207 -13.19 -2.75 -11.30
C GLY A 207 -13.62 -1.48 -10.53
N HIS A 208 -12.67 -0.69 -10.02
CA HIS A 208 -12.96 0.54 -9.27
C HIS A 208 -12.56 1.80 -10.03
N VAL A 209 -11.36 1.83 -10.61
CA VAL A 209 -10.77 3.00 -11.26
C VAL A 209 -10.93 2.90 -12.78
N PRO A 210 -11.41 3.94 -13.48
CA PRO A 210 -11.47 3.94 -14.94
C PRO A 210 -10.08 3.75 -15.57
N VAL A 211 -9.96 2.78 -16.47
CA VAL A 211 -8.73 2.60 -17.26
C VAL A 211 -8.64 3.75 -18.26
N ARG A 212 -7.53 4.48 -18.24
CA ARG A 212 -7.26 5.59 -19.16
C ARG A 212 -5.96 5.34 -19.90
N GLU A 213 -6.02 5.36 -21.23
CA GLU A 213 -4.84 5.23 -22.07
C GLU A 213 -3.77 6.26 -21.69
N GLY A 214 -2.50 5.83 -21.68
CA GLY A 214 -1.37 6.71 -21.39
C GLY A 214 -1.13 7.07 -19.91
N ARG A 215 -1.97 6.62 -18.97
CA ARG A 215 -1.75 6.80 -17.52
C ARG A 215 -1.14 5.59 -16.82
N TRP A 216 -1.23 4.43 -17.45
CA TRP A 216 -0.76 3.16 -16.90
C TRP A 216 0.19 2.55 -17.94
N LEU A 217 1.49 2.53 -17.65
CA LEU A 217 2.49 1.98 -18.56
C LEU A 217 3.14 0.74 -17.94
N GLY A 218 3.02 -0.39 -18.65
CA GLY A 218 3.84 -1.56 -18.38
C GLY A 218 3.21 -2.62 -17.47
N VAL A 219 1.99 -3.09 -17.76
CA VAL A 219 1.65 -4.48 -17.40
C VAL A 219 2.21 -5.38 -18.49
N ALA A 220 3.54 -5.49 -18.58
CA ALA A 220 4.21 -6.34 -19.55
C ALA A 220 5.31 -7.10 -18.82
N SER A 221 5.06 -8.40 -18.61
CA SER A 221 5.99 -9.36 -18.03
C SER A 221 7.39 -9.20 -18.63
N ALA A 222 8.40 -9.09 -17.78
CA ALA A 222 9.79 -9.17 -18.16
C ALA A 222 10.05 -10.34 -19.12
N GLY A 223 10.33 -10.03 -20.39
CA GLY A 223 10.54 -11.07 -21.39
C GLY A 223 10.55 -10.61 -22.85
N ALA A 224 11.32 -9.56 -23.19
CA ALA A 224 11.95 -9.45 -24.51
C ALA A 224 12.85 -8.22 -24.55
N ALA A 225 14.14 -8.45 -24.77
CA ALA A 225 15.04 -7.42 -25.23
C ALA A 225 14.56 -6.88 -26.58
N GLY A 226 14.52 -5.56 -26.72
CA GLY A 226 14.57 -4.90 -28.02
C GLY A 226 13.27 -4.24 -28.50
N THR A 227 13.42 -2.94 -28.76
CA THR A 227 12.62 -2.07 -29.64
C THR A 227 11.33 -1.46 -29.08
N ALA A 228 11.30 -0.13 -29.17
CA ALA A 228 10.20 0.74 -28.83
C ALA A 228 9.05 0.59 -29.84
N ALA A 229 7.99 -0.13 -29.47
CA ALA A 229 6.64 0.05 -30.01
C ALA A 229 5.63 -0.80 -29.22
N GLY A 230 4.52 -0.18 -28.79
CA GLY A 230 3.28 -0.88 -28.47
C GLY A 230 3.12 -1.38 -27.02
N TYR A 231 2.60 -0.51 -26.16
CA TYR A 231 1.97 -0.94 -24.90
C TYR A 231 0.53 -1.38 -25.21
N ALA A 232 0.28 -2.69 -25.27
CA ALA A 232 -1.07 -3.23 -25.32
C ALA A 232 -1.48 -3.70 -23.92
N LEU A 233 -2.55 -3.11 -23.36
CA LEU A 233 -3.29 -3.66 -22.24
C LEU A 233 -3.93 -4.98 -22.71
N ALA A 234 -3.47 -6.11 -22.21
CA ALA A 234 -4.15 -7.38 -22.44
C ALA A 234 -5.50 -7.36 -21.71
N GLU A 235 -6.58 -7.17 -22.47
CA GLU A 235 -7.94 -7.39 -22.02
C GLU A 235 -8.13 -8.85 -21.61
N TYR A 236 -8.30 -9.11 -20.32
CA TYR A 236 -8.91 -10.35 -19.85
C TYR A 236 -10.40 -10.11 -19.63
N ALA A 237 -11.18 -10.40 -20.68
CA ALA A 237 -12.63 -10.40 -20.64
C ALA A 237 -13.17 -11.65 -19.91
N HIS A 238 -14.24 -11.44 -19.16
CA HIS A 238 -15.10 -12.44 -18.53
C HIS A 238 -15.43 -13.63 -19.44
N ARG A 239 -15.44 -14.83 -18.85
CA ARG A 239 -16.43 -15.86 -19.20
C ARG A 239 -16.93 -16.53 -17.93
N GLY A 240 -18.15 -16.17 -17.56
CA GLY A 240 -18.97 -16.98 -16.66
C GLY A 240 -19.48 -18.22 -17.39
N ASP A 241 -19.70 -19.25 -16.58
CA ASP A 241 -20.65 -20.36 -16.70
C ASP A 241 -20.89 -21.02 -18.06
N GLY A 242 -20.63 -22.33 -18.08
CA GLY A 242 -21.43 -23.25 -18.89
C GLY A 242 -20.67 -24.42 -19.50
N VAL A 243 -20.88 -25.58 -18.88
CA VAL A 243 -20.95 -26.91 -19.51
C VAL A 243 -19.62 -27.65 -19.76
N SER A 244 -19.38 -28.65 -18.91
CA SER A 244 -18.48 -29.79 -19.15
C SER A 244 -18.89 -30.55 -20.42
N PRO A 245 -17.89 -31.14 -21.11
CA PRO A 245 -18.01 -32.55 -21.40
C PRO A 245 -16.70 -33.31 -21.13
N GLU A 246 -16.84 -34.42 -20.40
CA GLU A 246 -15.97 -35.60 -20.46
C GLU A 246 -15.78 -36.07 -21.92
N PRO A 247 -14.63 -36.70 -22.25
CA PRO A 247 -14.66 -38.16 -22.29
C PRO A 247 -13.37 -38.87 -21.84
N SER A 248 -13.55 -39.89 -20.98
CA SER A 248 -13.20 -41.31 -21.18
C SER A 248 -12.01 -41.68 -22.09
N GLY A 249 -11.06 -42.46 -21.55
CA GLY A 249 -10.16 -43.31 -22.32
C GLY A 249 -8.92 -43.79 -21.56
N ALA A 250 -8.89 -45.07 -21.22
CA ALA A 250 -8.01 -45.72 -20.23
C ALA A 250 -6.68 -46.32 -20.77
N LEU A 251 -5.88 -46.80 -19.79
CA LEU A 251 -4.85 -47.89 -19.76
C LEU A 251 -3.45 -47.38 -19.37
N ALA A 252 -2.61 -48.02 -18.54
CA ALA A 252 -2.69 -49.11 -17.54
C ALA A 252 -1.28 -49.27 -16.91
N GLY A 253 -1.18 -49.82 -15.68
CA GLY A 253 0.03 -50.45 -15.11
C GLY A 253 0.56 -49.83 -13.80
N ALA A 254 0.12 -50.27 -12.61
CA ALA A 254 0.64 -51.38 -11.78
C ALA A 254 1.94 -51.03 -10.99
N ALA A 255 2.18 -51.32 -9.71
CA ALA A 255 1.42 -51.86 -8.56
C ALA A 255 2.31 -51.75 -7.28
N SER A 256 1.72 -52.02 -6.10
CA SER A 256 2.33 -52.39 -4.79
C SER A 256 2.43 -51.27 -3.73
N ALA A 257 1.47 -51.11 -2.78
CA ALA A 257 1.18 -51.85 -1.51
C ALA A 257 2.17 -51.51 -0.36
N ALA A 258 1.83 -50.59 0.58
CA ALA A 258 1.12 -50.74 1.89
C ALA A 258 2.09 -51.03 3.09
N PRO A 259 1.80 -50.74 4.39
CA PRO A 259 0.52 -50.34 5.02
C PRO A 259 0.58 -49.20 6.10
N VAL A 260 -0.61 -48.88 6.62
CA VAL A 260 -1.03 -47.97 7.73
C VAL A 260 -0.60 -48.53 9.12
N PRO A 261 -0.69 -47.78 10.25
CA PRO A 261 -1.96 -47.74 11.00
C PRO A 261 -2.33 -46.42 11.69
N GLU A 262 -3.62 -46.33 11.99
CA GLU A 262 -4.38 -45.29 12.71
C GLU A 262 -4.13 -45.27 14.23
N ALA A 263 -4.44 -44.13 14.87
CA ALA A 263 -5.14 -44.03 16.17
C ALA A 263 -5.51 -42.54 16.39
N SER A 264 -6.80 -42.13 16.45
CA SER A 264 -7.79 -42.30 17.52
C SER A 264 -7.56 -41.42 18.77
N GLY A 265 -8.30 -40.30 18.85
CA GLY A 265 -9.08 -39.81 20.00
C GLY A 265 -8.38 -39.35 21.30
N LEU A 266 -8.71 -38.15 21.78
CA LEU A 266 -9.51 -37.93 23.01
C LEU A 266 -9.71 -36.42 23.28
N ALA A 267 -10.80 -36.11 23.98
CA ALA A 267 -11.35 -34.79 24.27
C ALA A 267 -10.98 -34.25 25.67
N ASP A 268 -11.41 -33.01 25.91
CA ASP A 268 -11.88 -32.39 27.17
C ASP A 268 -10.98 -31.43 28.00
N ALA A 269 -11.41 -30.15 27.92
CA ALA A 269 -11.83 -29.24 29.00
C ALA A 269 -10.85 -28.82 30.13
N VAL A 270 -10.54 -27.51 30.18
CA VAL A 270 -10.28 -26.76 31.43
C VAL A 270 -10.78 -25.30 31.31
N THR A 271 -11.91 -25.06 31.97
CA THR A 271 -12.47 -23.85 32.65
C THR A 271 -12.02 -22.42 32.29
N GLU A 272 -13.03 -21.62 31.89
CA GLU A 272 -13.16 -20.17 32.16
C GLU A 272 -13.18 -19.90 33.68
N GLU A 273 -12.53 -18.81 34.14
CA GLU A 273 -12.90 -17.94 35.28
C GLU A 273 -11.66 -17.26 35.91
N VAL A 274 -10.99 -16.34 35.19
CA VAL A 274 -10.18 -15.23 35.78
C VAL A 274 -10.22 -13.94 34.91
N VAL A 275 -10.95 -13.89 33.80
CA VAL A 275 -10.90 -12.74 32.86
C VAL A 275 -12.01 -11.72 33.18
N ALA A 276 -11.79 -10.88 34.20
CA ALA A 276 -12.68 -9.71 34.40
C ALA A 276 -12.01 -8.45 34.98
N GLN A 277 -10.74 -8.47 35.42
CA GLN A 277 -10.12 -7.27 36.03
C GLN A 277 -8.71 -6.91 35.52
N ALA A 278 -8.26 -7.49 34.41
CA ALA A 278 -6.96 -7.16 33.78
C ALA A 278 -7.08 -6.31 32.50
N SER A 279 -8.28 -5.83 32.14
CA SER A 279 -8.59 -5.35 30.79
C SER A 279 -8.31 -3.86 30.50
N GLU A 280 -8.04 -2.99 31.49
CA GLU A 280 -7.73 -1.58 31.19
C GLU A 280 -6.23 -1.24 31.15
N GLY A 281 -5.40 -1.95 31.94
CA GLY A 281 -3.96 -1.71 31.99
C GLY A 281 -3.18 -2.35 30.83
N VAL A 282 -3.63 -3.50 30.34
CA VAL A 282 -2.95 -4.27 29.29
C VAL A 282 -3.21 -3.69 27.90
N VAL A 283 -4.39 -3.09 27.66
CA VAL A 283 -4.74 -2.49 26.36
C VAL A 283 -3.91 -1.23 26.08
N ARG A 284 -3.65 -0.37 27.09
CA ARG A 284 -2.76 0.80 26.89
C ARG A 284 -1.31 0.41 26.63
N LYS A 285 -0.83 -0.68 27.25
CA LYS A 285 0.54 -1.17 27.03
C LYS A 285 0.69 -1.87 25.68
N ALA A 286 -0.34 -2.61 25.24
CA ALA A 286 -0.37 -3.24 23.92
C ALA A 286 -0.46 -2.22 22.78
N VAL A 287 -1.23 -1.13 22.94
CA VAL A 287 -1.30 -0.06 21.92
C VAL A 287 0.02 0.68 21.78
N LYS A 288 0.76 0.92 22.88
CA LYS A 288 2.10 1.53 22.82
C LYS A 288 3.13 0.60 22.16
N THR A 289 3.09 -0.69 22.47
CA THR A 289 4.01 -1.68 21.88
C THR A 289 3.71 -1.97 20.41
N ILE A 290 2.45 -1.89 19.96
CA ILE A 290 2.08 -2.05 18.54
C ILE A 290 2.52 -0.82 17.73
N VAL A 291 2.43 0.38 18.29
CA VAL A 291 3.00 1.58 17.65
C VAL A 291 4.52 1.38 17.50
N ASP A 292 5.25 0.96 18.53
CA ASP A 292 6.70 0.75 18.45
C ASP A 292 7.15 -0.48 17.62
N LEU A 293 6.23 -1.40 17.25
CA LEU A 293 6.52 -2.57 16.40
C LEU A 293 6.27 -2.34 14.91
N PHE A 294 5.63 -1.22 14.55
CA PHE A 294 5.34 -0.84 13.16
C PHE A 294 6.09 0.44 12.70
N TRP A 295 7.07 0.91 13.48
CA TRP A 295 7.98 2.02 13.12
C TRP A 295 9.46 1.62 13.15
#